data_AF-A0A010Z4P9-F1
#
_entry.id   AF-A0A010Z4P9-F1
#
_cell.length_a   1.000
_cell.length_b   1.000
_cell.length_c   1.000
_cell.angle_alpha   90.00
_cell.angle_beta   90.00
_cell.angle_gamma   90.00
#
_symmetry.space_group_name_H-M   'P 1'
#
loop_
_entity.id
_entity.type
_entity.pdbx_description
1 polymer ?
#
loop_
_entity_poly.entity_id
_entity_poly.type
_entity_poly.pdbx_seq_one_letter_code
_entity_poly.pdbx_strand_id
1 'polypeptide(L)'
;MKLVAKLAACVLAAGAAVLPASPAQALPGNCSHGYVTPSKTTSWATCTTGNGRFAALAHCTDGYYYGGPWKYVGTGYSYATCPSDTVINGHNMYTED
;
A
#
# COMPACT_ATOMS: atom_id res chain seq x y z
N MET A 1 -41.17 39.12 40.15
CA MET A 1 -40.09 38.87 39.16
C MET A 1 -38.74 39.06 39.85
N LYS A 2 -37.98 37.96 40.07
CA LYS A 2 -36.51 37.83 39.94
C LYS A 2 -36.04 36.52 40.63
N LEU A 3 -35.29 35.74 39.85
CA LEU A 3 -34.81 34.36 40.08
C LEU A 3 -33.68 34.28 41.13
N VAL A 4 -33.54 33.12 41.79
CA VAL A 4 -32.21 32.58 42.19
C VAL A 4 -32.19 31.06 42.00
N ALA A 5 -31.08 30.59 41.44
CA ALA A 5 -30.93 29.39 40.63
C ALA A 5 -30.69 28.09 41.42
N LYS A 6 -31.20 26.98 40.87
CA LYS A 6 -30.84 25.61 41.24
C LYS A 6 -29.45 25.29 40.68
N LEU A 7 -28.49 25.04 41.56
CA LEU A 7 -27.22 24.38 41.23
C LEU A 7 -27.31 22.92 41.71
N ALA A 8 -27.47 21.99 40.77
CA ALA A 8 -27.32 20.56 41.04
C ALA A 8 -26.35 19.98 40.01
N ALA A 9 -25.24 19.48 40.55
CA ALA A 9 -24.05 18.96 39.93
C ALA A 9 -24.26 18.08 38.68
N CYS A 10 -23.57 18.43 37.59
CA CYS A 10 -23.24 17.47 36.53
C CYS A 10 -22.01 16.68 36.97
N VAL A 11 -22.23 15.48 37.50
CA VAL A 11 -21.17 14.47 37.65
C VAL A 11 -20.88 13.93 36.26
N LEU A 12 -19.85 14.46 35.60
CA LEU A 12 -19.34 13.92 34.34
C LEU A 12 -18.49 12.69 34.65
N ALA A 13 -19.09 11.51 34.55
CA ALA A 13 -18.37 10.24 34.51
C ALA A 13 -17.56 10.20 33.20
N ALA A 14 -16.24 10.34 33.30
CA ALA A 14 -15.33 10.19 32.19
C ALA A 14 -15.22 8.70 31.82
N GLY A 15 -16.11 8.23 30.94
CA GLY A 15 -15.94 6.95 30.26
C GLY A 15 -14.82 7.09 29.23
N ALA A 16 -13.65 6.55 29.53
CA ALA A 16 -12.59 6.38 28.53
C ALA A 16 -13.05 5.37 27.50
N ALA A 17 -13.52 5.85 26.34
CA ALA A 17 -13.78 5.02 25.19
C ALA A 17 -12.44 4.45 24.71
N VAL A 18 -12.17 3.19 25.04
CA VAL A 18 -11.04 2.45 24.47
C VAL A 18 -11.43 2.12 23.04
N LEU A 19 -11.07 3.00 22.10
CA LEU A 19 -11.19 2.68 20.68
C LEU A 19 -10.28 1.48 20.41
N PRO A 20 -10.77 0.40 19.76
CA PRO A 20 -9.85 -0.60 19.25
C PRO A 20 -8.91 0.12 18.31
N ALA A 21 -7.61 0.15 18.65
CA ALA A 21 -6.60 0.55 17.70
C ALA A 21 -6.78 -0.39 16.50
N SER A 22 -7.24 0.16 15.37
CA SER A 22 -7.24 -0.58 14.11
C SER A 22 -5.87 -1.26 14.02
N PRO A 23 -5.80 -2.58 13.73
CA PRO A 23 -4.50 -3.20 13.52
C PRO A 23 -3.83 -2.32 12.48
N ALA A 24 -2.67 -1.76 12.81
CA ALA A 24 -1.84 -1.09 11.82
C ALA A 24 -1.72 -2.11 10.69
N GLN A 25 -2.40 -1.86 9.57
CA GLN A 25 -2.46 -2.78 8.46
C GLN A 25 -1.02 -2.87 8.00
N ALA A 26 -0.32 -3.89 8.48
CA ALA A 26 1.11 -4.00 8.24
C ALA A 26 1.26 -4.04 6.72
N LEU A 27 1.92 -3.02 6.17
CA LEU A 27 2.14 -2.88 4.74
C LEU A 27 2.72 -4.17 4.17
N PRO A 28 2.58 -4.40 2.86
CA PRO A 28 3.25 -5.51 2.19
C PRO A 28 4.71 -5.58 2.62
N GLY A 29 5.08 -6.72 3.20
CA GLY A 29 6.38 -7.01 3.77
C GLY A 29 7.05 -8.19 3.08
N ASN A 30 8.37 -8.30 3.26
CA ASN A 30 9.19 -9.30 2.58
C ASN A 30 8.90 -9.32 1.07
N CYS A 31 8.97 -8.13 0.47
CA CYS A 31 8.76 -7.91 -0.94
C CYS A 31 10.07 -8.00 -1.71
N SER A 32 10.01 -8.53 -2.92
CA SER A 32 11.13 -8.62 -3.85
C SER A 32 10.66 -8.17 -5.23
N HIS A 33 11.53 -7.47 -5.95
CA HIS A 33 11.28 -7.06 -7.32
C HIS A 33 12.54 -7.20 -8.16
N GLY A 34 12.36 -7.23 -9.47
CA GLY A 34 13.47 -7.38 -10.41
C GLY A 34 13.01 -7.24 -11.86
N TYR A 35 13.90 -7.55 -12.78
CA TYR A 35 13.61 -7.67 -14.20
C TYR A 35 13.78 -9.12 -14.66
N VAL A 36 13.02 -9.49 -15.70
CA VAL A 36 13.13 -10.77 -16.40
C VAL A 36 14.24 -10.67 -17.43
N THR A 37 15.29 -11.46 -17.26
CA THR A 37 16.43 -11.58 -18.18
C THR A 37 16.17 -12.64 -19.27
N PRO A 38 16.85 -12.57 -20.44
CA PRO A 38 17.90 -11.60 -20.82
C PRO A 38 17.35 -10.29 -21.40
N SER A 39 16.10 -10.25 -21.84
CA SER A 39 15.57 -9.11 -22.61
C SER A 39 15.34 -7.84 -21.79
N LYS A 40 15.24 -7.93 -20.45
CA LYS A 40 14.96 -6.79 -19.55
C LYS A 40 13.75 -5.96 -19.97
N THR A 41 12.76 -6.55 -20.64
CA THR A 41 11.54 -5.87 -21.11
C THR A 41 10.39 -5.97 -20.12
N THR A 42 10.49 -6.89 -19.14
CA THR A 42 9.46 -7.15 -18.13
C THR A 42 10.05 -7.05 -16.73
N SER A 43 9.41 -6.30 -15.83
CA SER A 43 9.69 -6.31 -14.39
C SER A 43 8.72 -7.23 -13.67
N TRP A 44 9.16 -7.74 -12.53
CA TRP A 44 8.35 -8.54 -11.63
C TRP A 44 8.44 -7.97 -10.22
N ALA A 45 7.38 -8.14 -9.44
CA ALA A 45 7.34 -7.87 -8.02
C ALA A 45 6.53 -8.96 -7.31
N THR A 46 6.88 -9.27 -6.07
CA THR A 46 6.13 -10.17 -5.18
C THR A 46 6.28 -9.74 -3.74
N CYS A 47 5.29 -10.04 -2.91
CA CYS A 47 5.30 -9.84 -1.46
C CYS A 47 4.73 -11.08 -0.79
N THR A 48 5.37 -11.52 0.30
CA THR A 48 5.05 -12.80 0.97
C THR A 48 4.49 -12.63 2.39
N THR A 49 4.59 -11.44 2.98
CA THR A 49 4.09 -11.15 4.34
C THR A 49 3.38 -9.81 4.37
N GLY A 50 2.59 -9.54 5.42
CA GLY A 50 1.78 -8.32 5.53
C GLY A 50 0.40 -8.47 4.88
N ASN A 51 -0.30 -7.35 4.74
CA ASN A 51 -1.61 -7.25 4.11
C ASN A 51 -1.58 -6.19 3.00
N GLY A 52 -2.66 -6.12 2.22
CA GLY A 52 -2.80 -5.12 1.15
C GLY A 52 -2.43 -5.67 -0.23
N ARG A 53 -2.19 -4.76 -1.15
CA ARG A 53 -1.94 -5.05 -2.56
C ARG A 53 -0.62 -4.45 -3.01
N PHE A 54 0.00 -5.08 -4.00
CA PHE A 54 1.23 -4.61 -4.61
C PHE A 54 1.16 -4.73 -6.14
N ALA A 55 1.91 -3.89 -6.84
CA ALA A 55 2.06 -3.93 -8.29
C ALA A 55 3.51 -3.70 -8.69
N ALA A 56 3.96 -4.40 -9.73
CA ALA A 56 5.28 -4.15 -10.32
C ALA A 56 5.27 -2.83 -11.10
N LEU A 57 6.41 -2.15 -11.13
CA LEU A 57 6.63 -0.94 -11.91
C LEU A 57 7.86 -1.12 -12.79
N ALA A 58 7.73 -0.79 -14.07
CA ALA A 58 8.80 -0.76 -15.05
C ALA A 58 9.01 0.68 -15.52
N HIS A 59 10.22 1.21 -15.36
CA HIS A 59 10.68 2.46 -15.96
C HIS A 59 11.46 2.13 -17.22
N CYS A 60 10.89 2.45 -18.37
CA CYS A 60 11.39 2.04 -19.67
C CYS A 60 12.32 3.11 -20.25
N THR A 61 13.15 2.72 -21.23
CA THR A 61 14.11 3.65 -21.87
C THR A 61 13.46 4.77 -22.68
N ASP A 62 12.15 4.68 -22.94
CA ASP A 62 11.35 5.77 -23.52
C ASP A 62 11.02 6.89 -22.53
N GLY A 63 11.35 6.71 -21.24
CA GLY A 63 11.09 7.66 -20.17
C GLY A 63 9.72 7.51 -19.52
N TYR A 64 8.93 6.51 -19.90
CA TYR A 64 7.61 6.25 -19.34
C TYR A 64 7.65 5.14 -18.27
N TYR A 65 6.66 5.19 -17.39
CA TYR A 65 6.45 4.20 -16.34
C TYR A 65 5.24 3.33 -16.69
N TYR A 66 5.42 2.02 -16.60
CA TYR A 66 4.39 1.02 -16.87
C TYR A 66 4.16 0.20 -15.61
N GLY A 67 2.90 0.20 -15.15
CA GLY A 67 2.46 -0.56 -13.99
C GLY A 67 1.89 -1.92 -14.37
N GLY A 68 2.20 -2.93 -13.57
CA GLY A 68 1.59 -4.25 -13.64
C GLY A 68 0.23 -4.30 -12.94
N PRO A 69 -0.49 -5.42 -13.04
CA PRO A 69 -1.75 -5.59 -12.33
C PRO A 69 -1.51 -5.67 -10.81
N TRP A 70 -2.40 -5.06 -10.03
CA TRP A 70 -2.41 -5.19 -8.58
C TRP A 70 -2.67 -6.64 -8.14
N LYS A 71 -1.82 -7.16 -7.26
CA LYS A 71 -1.90 -8.48 -6.66
C LYS A 71 -1.97 -8.38 -5.15
N TYR A 72 -2.71 -9.29 -4.51
CA TYR A 72 -2.70 -9.39 -3.05
C TYR A 72 -1.42 -10.07 -2.58
N VAL A 73 -0.93 -9.67 -1.41
CA VAL A 73 0.20 -10.36 -0.74
C VAL A 73 -0.06 -11.86 -0.67
N GLY A 74 0.98 -12.67 -0.98
CA GLY A 74 0.89 -14.13 -0.97
C GLY A 74 0.21 -14.77 -2.19
N THR A 75 -0.29 -13.98 -3.15
CA THR A 75 -0.97 -14.52 -4.35
C THR A 75 -0.07 -14.72 -5.57
N GLY A 76 1.22 -14.36 -5.49
CA GLY A 76 2.21 -14.62 -6.52
C GLY A 76 2.94 -13.37 -7.01
N TYR A 77 3.13 -13.27 -8.32
CA TYR A 77 3.90 -12.20 -8.96
C TYR A 77 2.98 -11.20 -9.69
N SER A 78 3.31 -9.92 -9.57
CA SER A 78 2.83 -8.87 -10.48
C SER A 78 3.92 -8.64 -11.53
N TYR A 79 3.51 -8.46 -12.79
CA TYR A 79 4.43 -8.23 -13.91
C TYR A 79 4.06 -6.94 -14.63
N ALA A 80 5.06 -6.09 -14.90
CA ALA A 80 4.91 -4.90 -15.72
C ALA A 80 5.83 -5.00 -16.94
N THR A 81 5.34 -4.65 -18.12
CA THR A 81 6.07 -4.82 -19.38
C THR A 81 6.17 -3.50 -20.11
N CYS A 82 7.38 -3.17 -20.54
CA CYS A 82 7.65 -2.05 -21.42
C CYS A 82 7.12 -2.33 -22.84
N PRO A 83 6.48 -1.37 -23.51
CA PRO A 83 6.08 -1.54 -24.90
C PRO A 83 7.27 -1.48 -25.86
N SER A 84 7.14 -2.15 -27.01
CA SER A 84 7.93 -1.89 -28.22
C SER A 84 9.46 -1.92 -28.07
N ASP A 85 10.07 -3.09 -27.86
CA ASP A 85 11.53 -3.33 -27.78
C ASP A 85 12.33 -2.45 -26.81
N THR A 86 11.65 -1.61 -26.01
CA THR A 86 12.29 -0.81 -24.98
C THR A 86 12.64 -1.68 -23.80
N VAL A 87 13.82 -1.43 -23.24
CA VAL A 87 14.30 -2.15 -22.06
C VAL A 87 14.02 -1.34 -20.81
N ILE A 88 14.00 -2.03 -19.69
CA ILE A 88 13.84 -1.45 -18.37
C ILE A 88 15.15 -0.78 -17.97
N ASN A 89 15.09 0.54 -17.73
CA ASN A 89 16.16 1.35 -17.15
C ASN A 89 16.03 1.42 -15.61
N GLY A 90 14.81 1.25 -15.07
CA GLY A 90 14.59 1.14 -13.63
C GLY A 90 13.40 0.24 -13.31
N HIS A 91 13.45 -0.49 -12.21
CA HIS A 91 12.33 -1.29 -11.74
C HIS A 91 12.04 -0.96 -10.29
N ASN A 92 10.77 -0.98 -9.94
CA ASN A 92 10.32 -0.77 -8.56
C ASN A 92 8.99 -1.50 -8.36
N MET A 93 8.35 -1.27 -7.23
CA MET A 93 7.00 -1.73 -6.95
C MET A 93 6.21 -0.65 -6.22
N TYR A 94 4.89 -0.72 -6.35
CA TYR A 94 3.97 0.05 -5.53
C TYR A 94 3.28 -0.87 -4.53
N THR A 95 2.94 -0.31 -3.37
CA THR A 95 2.15 -0.95 -2.32
C THR A 95 0.98 -0.04 -1.98
N GLU A 96 -0.20 -0.62 -1.79
CA GLU A 96 -1.38 0.06 -1.23
C GLU A 96 -1.45 -0.22 0.27
N ASP A 97 -1.58 0.85 1.07
CA ASP A 97 -1.81 0.84 2.53
C ASP A 97 -3.25 0.45 2.92
#